data_AF-A0A7I0JQ49-F1
#
_entry.id   AF-A0A7I0JQ49-F1
#
_cell.length_a   1.000
_cell.length_b   1.000
_cell.length_c   1.000
_cell.angle_alpha   90.00
_cell.angle_beta   90.00
_cell.angle_gamma   90.00
#
_symmetry.space_group_name_H-M   'P 1'
#
loop_
_entity.id
_entity.type
_entity.pdbx_description
1 polymer ?
#
loop_
_entity_poly.entity_id
_entity_poly.type
_entity_poly.pdbx_seq_one_letter_code
_entity_poly.pdbx_strand_id
1 'polypeptide(L)' 'GKRLVETNCARCHAVGRTGQSTHPDAPPFRLLHRRYPIEDLQEALAEGISTGHPDMPEFVASPDQIEAIIAYIGSLGR' A
#
# COMPACT_ATOMS: atom_id res chain seq x y z
N GLY A 1 -6.73 0.31 -8.42
CA GLY A 1 -5.55 0.42 -7.56
C GLY A 1 -4.83 1.74 -7.68
N LYS A 2 -4.13 2.01 -8.79
CA LYS A 2 -3.22 3.17 -8.92
C LYS A 2 -3.77 4.49 -8.36
N ARG A 3 -4.92 4.96 -8.86
CA ARG A 3 -5.55 6.20 -8.36
C ARG A 3 -5.88 6.15 -6.86
N LEU A 4 -6.30 5.00 -6.32
CA LEU A 4 -6.59 4.86 -4.90
C LEU A 4 -5.32 5.05 -4.06
N VAL A 5 -4.21 4.45 -4.46
CA VAL A 5 -2.95 4.56 -3.70
C VAL A 5 -2.29 5.93 -3.88
N GLU A 6 -2.45 6.55 -5.05
CA GLU A 6 -2.01 7.93 -5.28
C GLU A 6 -2.75 8.92 -4.37
N THR A 7 -4.07 8.78 -4.21
CA THR A 7 -4.86 9.67 -3.35
C THR A 7 -4.63 9.40 -1.87
N ASN A 8 -4.55 8.13 -1.45
CA ASN A 8 -4.62 7.77 -0.03
C ASN A 8 -3.27 7.41 0.61
N CYS A 9 -2.26 7.01 -0.19
CA CYS A 9 -1.01 6.43 0.33
C CYS A 9 0.24 7.25 -0.04
N ALA A 10 0.19 8.03 -1.13
CA ALA A 10 1.36 8.72 -1.70
C ALA A 10 1.94 9.83 -0.81
N ARG A 11 1.23 10.23 0.25
CA ARG A 11 1.75 11.18 1.25
C ARG A 11 2.99 10.65 1.97
N CYS A 12 3.08 9.33 2.15
CA CYS A 12 4.17 8.65 2.86
C CYS A 12 4.93 7.68 1.94
N HIS A 13 4.21 6.93 1.09
CA HIS A 13 4.80 5.86 0.29
C HIS A 13 5.14 6.30 -1.14
N ALA A 14 6.28 5.82 -1.65
CA ALA A 14 6.48 5.78 -3.10
C ALA A 14 5.57 4.69 -3.72
N VAL A 15 4.46 5.12 -4.32
CA VAL A 15 3.44 4.23 -4.90
C VAL A 15 3.71 3.82 -6.36
N GLY A 16 4.72 4.44 -7.01
CA GLY A 16 5.07 4.16 -8.40
C GLY A 16 6.19 3.11 -8.58
N ARG A 17 6.55 2.86 -9.85
CA ARG A 17 7.69 1.98 -10.21
C ARG A 17 9.04 2.58 -9.84
N THR A 18 9.10 3.89 -9.64
CA THR A 18 10.30 4.65 -9.29
C THR A 18 10.00 5.61 -8.12
N GLY A 19 11.02 6.34 -7.67
CA GLY A 19 10.90 7.31 -6.58
C GLY A 19 11.14 6.72 -5.19
N GLN A 20 11.32 7.62 -4.23
CA GLN A 20 11.58 7.30 -2.82
C GLN A 20 10.37 7.69 -1.99
N SER A 21 10.11 6.91 -0.94
CA SER A 21 9.11 7.27 0.06
C SER A 21 9.57 8.49 0.84
N THR A 22 8.63 9.35 1.20
CA THR A 22 8.89 10.56 1.98
C THR A 22 9.01 10.26 3.47
N HIS A 23 8.36 9.20 3.94
CA HIS A 23 8.45 8.73 5.32
C HIS A 23 9.45 7.57 5.44
N PRO A 24 10.38 7.57 6.42
CA PRO A 24 11.41 6.55 6.55
C PRO A 24 10.86 5.13 6.78
N ASP A 25 9.77 5.01 7.54
CA ASP A 25 9.11 3.72 7.81
C ASP A 25 8.12 3.29 6.74
N ALA A 26 7.91 4.09 5.69
CA ALA A 26 7.01 3.78 4.60
C ALA A 26 7.80 3.11 3.46
N PRO A 27 7.83 1.78 3.33
CA PRO A 27 8.50 1.14 2.20
C PRO A 27 7.84 1.53 0.87
N PRO A 28 8.61 1.67 -0.22
CA PRO A 28 8.04 1.81 -1.56
C PRO A 28 7.21 0.59 -1.92
N PHE A 29 6.05 0.79 -2.55
CA PHE A 29 5.08 -0.29 -2.83
C PHE A 29 5.67 -1.41 -3.68
N ARG A 30 6.52 -1.07 -4.65
CA ARG A 30 7.24 -2.04 -5.49
C ARG A 30 8.14 -2.99 -4.71
N LEU A 31 8.46 -2.71 -3.44
CA LEU A 31 9.29 -3.56 -2.58
C LEU A 31 8.49 -4.31 -1.52
N LEU A 32 7.17 -4.08 -1.40
CA LEU A 32 6.35 -4.70 -0.36
C LEU A 32 6.34 -6.24 -0.46
N HIS A 33 6.29 -6.78 -1.67
CA HIS A 33 6.34 -8.23 -1.93
C HIS A 33 7.62 -8.93 -1.40
N ARG A 34 8.68 -8.16 -1.10
CA ARG A 34 9.92 -8.71 -0.52
C ARG A 34 9.86 -8.82 0.99
N ARG A 35 8.92 -8.10 1.62
CA ARG A 35 8.79 -7.98 3.08
C ARG A 35 7.58 -8.74 3.60
N TYR A 36 6.51 -8.79 2.81
CA TYR A 36 5.22 -9.36 3.21
C TYR A 36 4.66 -10.23 2.08
N PRO A 37 4.07 -11.40 2.43
CA PRO A 37 3.10 -12.07 1.58
C PRO A 37 2.01 -11.09 1.14
N ILE A 38 1.43 -11.31 -0.03
CA ILE A 38 0.39 -10.41 -0.56
C ILE A 38 -0.93 -10.57 0.19
N GLU A 39 -1.13 -11.74 0.79
CA GLU A 39 -2.25 -12.12 1.63
C GLU A 39 -2.29 -11.25 2.90
N ASP A 40 -1.15 -11.08 3.58
CA ASP A 40 -1.01 -10.23 4.77
C ASP A 40 -1.33 -8.76 4.45
N LEU A 41 -0.94 -8.29 3.26
CA LEU A 41 -1.30 -6.95 2.80
C LEU A 41 -2.81 -6.82 2.59
N GLN A 42 -3.47 -7.85 2.07
CA GLN A 42 -4.91 -7.83 1.86
C GLN A 42 -5.68 -7.82 3.19
N GLU A 43 -5.24 -8.62 4.16
CA GLU A 43 -5.81 -8.65 5.50
C GLU A 43 -5.67 -7.29 6.20
N ALA A 44 -4.46 -6.71 6.19
CA ALA A 44 -4.23 -5.37 6.74
C ALA A 44 -5.08 -4.28 6.08
N LEU A 45 -5.35 -4.38 4.77
CA LEU A 45 -6.25 -3.45 4.09
C LEU A 45 -7.71 -3.67 4.47
N ALA A 46 -8.12 -4.90 4.79
CA ALA A 46 -9.49 -5.27 5.15
C ALA A 46 -9.85 -4.92 6.59
N GLU A 47 -8.90 -5.02 7.52
CA GLU A 47 -9.07 -4.61 8.91
C GLU A 47 -8.96 -3.10 9.12
N GLY A 48 -8.50 -2.38 8.09
CA GLY A 48 -8.21 -0.96 8.12
C GLY A 48 -6.71 -0.68 8.23
N ILE A 49 -6.22 0.28 7.45
CA ILE A 49 -4.77 0.55 7.31
C ILE A 49 -4.20 1.31 8.53
N SER A 50 -4.12 0.65 9.68
CA SER A 50 -3.46 1.16 10.89
C SER A 50 -2.41 0.19 11.41
N THR A 51 -1.77 -0.59 10.52
CA THR A 51 -0.89 -1.70 10.92
C THR A 51 0.61 -1.39 10.84
N GLY A 52 1.00 -0.27 10.20
CA GLY A 52 2.41 0.04 9.95
C GLY A 52 3.10 0.87 11.03
N HIS A 53 2.47 1.98 11.45
CA HIS A 53 2.96 2.92 12.46
C HIS A 53 1.88 3.98 12.80
N PRO A 54 1.97 4.71 13.93
CA PRO A 54 0.96 5.68 14.34
C PRO A 54 0.65 6.80 13.32
N ASP A 55 1.63 7.20 12.49
CA ASP A 55 1.42 8.25 11.47
C ASP A 55 0.69 7.78 10.20
N MET A 56 0.40 6.48 10.09
CA MET A 56 -0.36 5.92 8.98
C MET A 56 -1.85 6.25 9.17
N PRO A 57 -2.50 6.90 8.19
CA PRO A 57 -3.90 7.27 8.37
C PRO A 57 -4.78 6.03 8.27
N GLU A 58 -5.83 5.99 9.07
CA GLU A 58 -6.92 5.06 8.78
C GLU A 58 -7.51 5.35 7.40
N PHE A 59 -7.61 4.29 6.61
CA PHE A 59 -8.32 4.28 5.35
C PHE A 59 -9.15 3.00 5.29
N VAL A 60 -10.47 3.17 5.24
CA VAL A 60 -11.41 2.05 5.10
C VAL A 60 -11.72 1.90 3.62
N ALA A 61 -11.19 0.84 3.01
CA ALA A 61 -11.42 0.49 1.62
C ALA A 61 -12.57 -0.53 1.52
N SER A 62 -13.39 -0.44 0.46
CA SER A 62 -14.32 -1.53 0.14
C SER A 62 -13.57 -2.77 -0.37
N PRO A 63 -14.16 -3.99 -0.33
CA PRO A 63 -13.51 -5.19 -0.85
C PRO A 63 -12.97 -5.03 -2.28
N ASP A 64 -13.75 -4.45 -3.19
CA ASP A 64 -13.32 -4.17 -4.57
C ASP A 64 -12.13 -3.19 -4.65
N GLN A 65 -12.09 -2.21 -3.75
CA GLN A 65 -10.97 -1.27 -3.68
C GLN A 65 -9.70 -1.96 -3.19
N ILE A 66 -9.82 -2.84 -2.19
CA ILE A 66 -8.72 -3.65 -1.66
C ILE A 66 -8.14 -4.52 -2.76
N GLU A 67 -8.97 -5.30 -3.46
CA GLU A 67 -8.54 -6.14 -4.58
C GLU A 67 -7.82 -5.29 -5.65
N ALA A 68 -8.40 -4.14 -6.00
CA ALA A 68 -7.80 -3.26 -6.99
C ALA A 68 -6.45 -2.66 -6.52
N ILE A 69 -6.27 -2.40 -5.22
CA ILE A 69 -5.00 -1.93 -4.63
C ILE A 69 -3.96 -3.05 -4.68
N ILE A 70 -4.31 -4.25 -4.21
CA ILE A 70 -3.45 -5.42 -4.19
C ILE A 70 -2.99 -5.79 -5.61
N ALA A 71 -3.90 -5.83 -6.57
CA ALA A 71 -3.58 -6.09 -7.98
C ALA A 71 -2.58 -5.05 -8.52
N TYR A 72 -2.73 -3.78 -8.13
CA TYR A 72 -1.79 -2.73 -8.53
C TYR A 72 -0.41 -2.90 -7.88
N ILE A 73 -0.34 -3.16 -6.57
CA ILE A 73 0.94 -3.41 -5.87
C ILE A 73 1.66 -4.62 -6.51
N GLY A 74 0.94 -5.72 -6.76
CA GLY A 74 1.48 -6.89 -7.44
C GLY A 74 2.01 -6.59 -8.86
N SER A 75 1.42 -5.62 -9.57
CA SER A 75 1.92 -5.19 -10.87
C SER A 75 3.26 -4.44 -10.83
N LEU A 76 3.66 -3.90 -9.66
CA LEU A 76 4.90 -3.12 -9.48
C LEU A 76 6.12 -3.99 -9.18
N GLY A 77 5.91 -5.21 -8.66
CA GLY A 77 6.96 -6.15 -8.26
C GLY A 77 7.52 -7.01 -9.39
N ARG A 78 7.09 -6.77 -10.64
CA ARG A 78 7.60 -7.43 -11.85
C ARG A 78 8.64 -6.57 -12.57
#